data_AF-A0A954T6D1-F1
#
_entry.id   AF-A0A954T6D1-F1
#
_cell.length_a   1.000
_cell.length_b   1.000
_cell.length_c   1.000
_cell.angle_alpha   90.00
_cell.angle_beta   90.00
_cell.angle_gamma   90.00
#
_symmetry.space_group_name_H-M   'P 1'
#
loop_
_entity.id
_entity.type
_entity.pdbx_description
1 polymer ?
#
loop_
_entity_poly.entity_id
_entity_poly.type
_entity_poly.pdbx_seq_one_letter_code
_entity_poly.pdbx_strand_id
1 'polypeptide(L)'
;MATKNLWGDLKDLPLMRTPRGILQEQAEILSTATEGILRGRVDERQCQDNNGALSYDLDIVVPSLNSYTYTLLTIEHPIELFPVHVYSLSFKPTTCETEEEFEAAIENILSSSKVRQVLSSLLSQAS
;
A
#
# COMPACT_ATOMS: atom_id res chain seq x y z
N MET A 1 -5.52 -32.70 -31.77
CA MET A 1 -6.71 -31.84 -31.93
C MET A 1 -6.42 -30.55 -31.15
N ALA A 2 -6.63 -29.38 -31.75
CA ALA A 2 -6.39 -28.11 -31.07
C ALA A 2 -7.52 -27.87 -30.04
N THR A 3 -7.14 -27.54 -28.81
CA THR A 3 -8.08 -27.24 -27.71
C THR A 3 -8.84 -25.96 -28.03
N LYS A 4 -10.18 -26.02 -28.00
CA LYS A 4 -11.05 -24.86 -28.23
C LYS A 4 -10.88 -23.85 -27.10
N ASN A 5 -10.61 -22.59 -27.44
CA ASN A 5 -10.61 -21.49 -26.48
C ASN A 5 -12.06 -21.22 -26.00
N LEU A 6 -12.28 -21.26 -24.68
CA LEU A 6 -13.58 -21.01 -24.03
C LEU A 6 -13.64 -19.66 -23.32
N TRP A 7 -12.54 -18.93 -23.25
CA TRP A 7 -12.41 -17.66 -22.51
C TRP A 7 -12.91 -16.45 -23.31
N GLY A 8 -13.25 -16.64 -24.59
CA GLY A 8 -13.64 -15.54 -25.47
C GLY A 8 -12.45 -14.65 -25.87
N ASP A 9 -12.74 -13.40 -26.20
CA ASP A 9 -11.72 -12.37 -26.47
C ASP A 9 -11.37 -11.64 -25.17
N LEU A 10 -10.08 -11.67 -24.80
CA LEU A 10 -9.56 -11.06 -23.57
C LEU A 10 -8.81 -9.75 -23.84
N LYS A 11 -8.84 -9.23 -25.09
CA LYS A 11 -8.04 -8.08 -25.50
C LYS A 11 -8.51 -6.75 -24.92
N ASP A 12 -9.79 -6.64 -24.56
CA ASP A 12 -10.41 -5.38 -24.12
C ASP A 12 -10.64 -5.32 -22.59
N LEU A 13 -9.87 -6.08 -21.80
CA LEU A 13 -9.96 -6.00 -20.35
C LEU A 13 -9.40 -4.66 -19.86
N PRO A 14 -10.17 -3.82 -19.14
CA PRO A 14 -9.71 -2.53 -18.68
C PRO A 14 -8.61 -2.70 -17.62
N LEU A 15 -7.45 -2.06 -17.84
CA LEU A 15 -6.45 -1.89 -16.79
C LEU A 15 -6.90 -0.75 -15.88
N MET A 16 -7.25 -1.09 -14.64
CA MET A 16 -7.61 -0.12 -13.61
C MET A 16 -6.42 0.13 -12.68
N ARG A 17 -6.30 1.36 -12.17
CA ARG A 17 -5.36 1.70 -11.12
C ARG A 17 -5.82 1.00 -9.85
N THR A 18 -4.90 0.25 -9.22
CA THR A 18 -5.24 -0.58 -8.06
C THR A 18 -4.86 0.14 -6.77
N PRO A 19 -5.53 -0.15 -5.63
CA PRO A 19 -5.13 0.40 -4.33
C PRO A 19 -3.66 0.12 -4.00
N ARG A 20 -3.18 -1.09 -4.34
CA ARG A 20 -1.75 -1.44 -4.26
C ARG A 20 -0.88 -0.51 -5.10
N GLY A 21 -1.27 -0.23 -6.35
CA GLY A 21 -0.54 0.65 -7.25
C GLY A 21 -0.40 2.06 -6.68
N ILE A 22 -1.47 2.61 -6.10
CA ILE A 22 -1.44 3.91 -5.42
C ILE A 22 -0.43 3.90 -4.26
N LEU A 23 -0.43 2.85 -3.42
CA LEU A 23 0.55 2.73 -2.35
C LEU A 23 1.99 2.61 -2.86
N GLN A 24 2.21 1.90 -3.98
CA GLN A 24 3.53 1.77 -4.59
C GLN A 24 4.05 3.11 -5.10
N GLU A 25 3.19 3.91 -5.75
CA GLU A 25 3.55 5.27 -6.17
C GLU A 25 3.99 6.13 -4.98
N GLN A 26 3.25 6.08 -3.85
CA GLN A 26 3.60 6.83 -2.65
C GLN A 26 4.89 6.33 -1.98
N ALA A 27 5.13 5.02 -2.01
CA ALA A 27 6.37 4.41 -1.52
C ALA A 27 7.61 4.90 -2.31
N GLU A 28 7.49 5.03 -3.63
CA GLU A 28 8.56 5.57 -4.48
C GLU A 28 8.79 7.07 -4.25
N ILE A 29 7.71 7.84 -4.05
CA ILE A 29 7.80 9.27 -3.71
C ILE A 29 8.57 9.47 -2.40
N LEU A 30 8.27 8.67 -1.36
CA LEU A 30 8.99 8.74 -0.08
C LEU A 30 10.49 8.41 -0.25
N SER A 31 10.77 7.36 -1.03
CA SER A 31 12.15 6.91 -1.28
C SER A 31 12.96 7.97 -2.00
N THR A 32 12.35 8.64 -2.98
CA THR A 32 12.99 9.73 -3.73
C THR A 32 13.17 10.97 -2.86
N ALA A 33 12.14 11.35 -2.09
CA ALA A 33 12.15 12.54 -1.24
C ALA A 33 13.16 12.47 -0.09
N THR A 34 13.56 11.26 0.32
CA THR A 34 14.54 11.03 1.38
C THR A 34 15.89 10.57 0.86
N GLU A 35 16.14 10.71 -0.46
CA GLU A 35 17.38 10.29 -1.13
C GLU A 35 17.76 8.82 -0.84
N GLY A 36 16.75 7.98 -0.60
CA GLY A 36 16.90 6.55 -0.31
C GLY A 36 17.33 6.21 1.12
N ILE A 37 17.39 7.19 2.04
CA ILE A 37 17.64 6.96 3.48
C ILE A 37 16.47 6.16 4.08
N LEU A 38 15.24 6.57 3.76
CA LEU A 38 14.03 5.80 4.03
C LEU A 38 13.53 5.24 2.70
N ARG A 39 13.10 3.98 2.70
CA ARG A 39 12.52 3.35 1.50
C ARG A 39 11.10 2.91 1.80
N GLY A 40 10.15 3.36 0.99
CA GLY A 40 8.81 2.79 1.02
C GLY A 40 8.82 1.38 0.40
N ARG A 41 8.10 0.45 0.99
CA ARG A 41 7.88 -0.90 0.43
C ARG A 41 6.42 -1.28 0.60
N VAL A 42 5.84 -1.90 -0.41
CA VAL A 42 4.48 -2.45 -0.35
C VAL A 42 4.57 -3.96 -0.45
N ASP A 43 4.28 -4.64 0.66
CA ASP A 43 4.33 -6.09 0.75
C ASP A 43 2.92 -6.67 0.79
N GLU A 44 2.72 -7.80 0.12
CA GLU A 44 1.47 -8.54 0.17
C GLU A 44 1.45 -9.43 1.41
N ARG A 45 0.43 -9.28 2.25
CA ARG A 45 0.24 -10.12 3.42
C ARG A 45 -0.47 -11.40 2.98
N GLN A 46 0.26 -12.52 3.01
CA GLN A 46 -0.34 -13.83 2.80
C GLN A 46 -1.15 -14.22 4.04
N CYS A 47 -2.47 -14.15 3.92
CA CYS A 47 -3.40 -14.68 4.91
C CYS A 47 -3.95 -16.01 4.38
N GLN A 48 -3.81 -17.07 5.19
CA GLN A 48 -4.08 -18.46 4.79
C GLN A 48 -5.55 -18.72 4.43
N ASP A 49 -6.46 -17.89 4.94
CA ASP A 49 -7.92 -17.95 4.74
C ASP A 49 -8.44 -16.70 4.02
N ASN A 50 -7.78 -16.29 2.93
CA ASN A 50 -8.07 -14.99 2.33
C ASN A 50 -9.46 -14.84 1.71
N ASN A 51 -10.28 -15.88 1.54
CA ASN A 51 -11.66 -15.79 1.03
C ASN A 51 -11.85 -14.90 -0.24
N GLY A 52 -10.77 -14.64 -1.01
CA GLY A 52 -10.73 -13.70 -2.14
C GLY A 52 -10.28 -12.26 -1.83
N ALA A 53 -10.02 -11.91 -0.57
CA ALA A 53 -9.44 -10.64 -0.14
C ALA A 53 -7.91 -10.61 -0.34
N LEU A 54 -7.43 -9.43 -0.73
CA LEU A 54 -6.02 -9.09 -0.89
C LEU A 54 -5.66 -8.08 0.20
N SER A 55 -4.56 -8.36 0.89
CA SER A 55 -4.06 -7.48 1.96
C SER A 55 -2.65 -7.03 1.65
N TYR A 56 -2.40 -5.73 1.84
CA TYR A 56 -1.10 -5.12 1.56
C TYR A 56 -0.66 -4.23 2.72
N ASP A 57 0.61 -4.35 3.10
CA ASP A 57 1.25 -3.52 4.12
C ASP A 57 2.10 -2.45 3.42
N LEU A 58 1.94 -1.19 3.82
CA LEU A 58 2.84 -0.10 3.47
C LEU A 58 3.88 0.06 4.57
N ASP A 59 5.10 -0.32 4.24
CA ASP A 59 6.24 -0.34 5.13
C ASP A 59 7.23 0.78 4.80
N ILE A 60 7.88 1.29 5.85
CA ILE A 60 9.07 2.14 5.76
C ILE A 60 10.27 1.29 6.19
N VAL A 61 11.17 1.05 5.24
CA VAL A 61 12.41 0.32 5.44
C VAL A 61 13.56 1.31 5.62
N VAL A 62 14.38 1.10 6.64
CA VAL A 62 15.58 1.88 6.92
C VAL A 62 16.82 1.01 6.66
N PRO A 63 17.46 1.11 5.49
CA PRO A 63 18.57 0.21 5.13
C PRO A 63 19.75 0.29 6.09
N SER A 64 20.07 1.48 6.60
CA SER A 64 21.20 1.70 7.53
C SER A 64 20.98 1.06 8.90
N LEU A 65 19.73 0.82 9.30
CA LEU A 65 19.37 0.20 10.59
C LEU A 65 19.13 -1.30 10.47
N ASN A 66 20.06 -2.03 9.83
CA ASN A 66 19.92 -3.47 9.57
C ASN A 66 18.59 -3.81 8.87
N SER A 67 18.15 -2.94 7.94
CA SER A 67 16.86 -3.06 7.25
C SER A 67 15.65 -3.09 8.20
N TYR A 68 15.71 -2.32 9.30
CA TYR A 68 14.56 -2.10 10.19
C TYR A 68 13.33 -1.69 9.37
N THR A 69 12.21 -2.33 9.63
CA THR A 69 10.96 -2.16 8.89
C THR A 69 9.88 -1.66 9.85
N TYR A 70 9.21 -0.58 9.47
CA TYR A 70 8.09 0.00 10.21
C TYR A 70 6.83 0.00 9.35
N THR A 71 5.82 -0.77 9.73
CA THR A 71 4.52 -0.79 9.04
C THR A 71 3.69 0.44 9.42
N LEU A 72 3.38 1.26 8.43
CA LEU A 72 2.65 2.51 8.61
C LEU A 72 1.14 2.30 8.56
N LEU A 73 0.70 1.51 7.59
CA LEU A 73 -0.70 1.12 7.42
C LEU A 73 -0.78 -0.23 6.69
N THR A 74 -1.94 -0.87 6.85
CA THR A 74 -2.35 -2.08 6.14
C THR A 74 -3.63 -1.75 5.40
N ILE A 75 -3.74 -2.16 4.14
CA ILE A 75 -4.99 -2.13 3.40
C ILE A 75 -5.50 -3.54 3.15
N GLU A 76 -6.80 -3.69 3.06
CA GLU A 76 -7.47 -4.94 2.72
C GLU A 76 -8.62 -4.63 1.77
N HIS A 77 -8.72 -5.37 0.67
CA HIS A 77 -9.79 -5.20 -0.30
C HIS A 77 -10.10 -6.50 -1.03
N PRO A 78 -11.32 -6.69 -1.55
CA PRO A 78 -11.65 -7.86 -2.35
C PRO A 78 -11.06 -7.74 -3.76
N ILE A 79 -11.19 -8.77 -4.60
CA ILE A 79 -10.63 -8.76 -5.96
C ILE A 79 -11.23 -7.66 -6.86
N GLU A 80 -12.43 -7.18 -6.50
CA GLU A 80 -13.13 -6.04 -7.13
C GLU A 80 -12.50 -4.67 -6.82
N LEU A 81 -11.36 -4.63 -6.11
CA LEU A 81 -10.59 -3.44 -5.69
C LEU A 81 -11.24 -2.60 -4.60
N PHE A 82 -12.55 -2.42 -4.63
CA PHE A 82 -13.31 -1.64 -3.65
C PHE A 82 -14.49 -2.44 -3.09
N PRO A 83 -14.90 -2.20 -1.84
CA PRO A 83 -14.35 -1.21 -0.90
C PRO A 83 -12.97 -1.62 -0.35
N VAL A 84 -12.15 -0.61 -0.02
CA VAL A 84 -10.85 -0.79 0.63
C VAL A 84 -10.98 -0.47 2.11
N HIS A 85 -10.55 -1.38 2.96
CA HIS A 85 -10.42 -1.17 4.40
C HIS A 85 -8.99 -0.78 4.73
N VAL A 86 -8.81 0.39 5.33
CA VAL A 86 -7.51 0.93 5.74
C VAL A 86 -7.37 0.80 7.26
N TYR A 87 -6.35 0.08 7.68
CA TYR A 87 -5.96 -0.13 9.07
C TYR A 87 -4.64 0.57 9.35
N SER A 88 -4.54 1.31 10.46
CA SER A 88 -3.28 1.85 10.92
C SER A 88 -3.23 1.82 12.44
N LEU A 89 -2.04 1.61 13.01
CA LEU A 89 -1.84 1.57 14.46
C LEU A 89 -2.20 2.90 15.13
N SER A 90 -2.13 4.02 14.40
CA SER A 90 -2.32 5.37 14.94
C SER A 90 -3.65 6.02 14.56
N PHE A 91 -4.42 5.40 13.66
CA PHE A 91 -5.66 5.98 13.12
C PHE A 91 -6.83 5.00 13.28
N LYS A 92 -8.06 5.53 13.22
CA LYS A 92 -9.24 4.67 13.23
C LYS A 92 -9.33 3.90 11.90
N PRO A 93 -9.72 2.61 11.94
CA PRO A 93 -10.03 1.87 10.73
C PRO A 93 -11.04 2.64 9.88
N THR A 94 -10.74 2.81 8.60
CA THR A 94 -11.56 3.57 7.66
C THR A 94 -11.90 2.68 6.48
N THR A 95 -13.14 2.74 6.00
CA THR A 95 -13.57 2.06 4.78
C THR A 95 -13.73 3.12 3.70
N CYS A 96 -13.14 2.86 2.54
CA CYS A 96 -13.16 3.72 1.36
C CYS A 96 -13.90 2.97 0.26
N GLU A 97 -15.02 3.51 -0.20
CA GLU A 97 -15.87 2.88 -1.22
C GLU A 97 -15.38 3.20 -2.64
N THR A 98 -14.57 4.25 -2.81
CA THR A 98 -14.04 4.69 -4.11
C THR A 98 -12.54 5.00 -4.07
N GLU A 99 -11.94 5.15 -5.26
CA GLU A 99 -10.53 5.55 -5.41
C GLU A 99 -10.27 6.91 -4.78
N GLU A 100 -11.17 7.88 -4.98
CA GLU A 100 -11.03 9.24 -4.45
C GLU A 100 -11.10 9.26 -2.92
N GLU A 101 -11.99 8.46 -2.33
CA GLU A 101 -12.06 8.31 -0.86
C GLU A 101 -10.79 7.66 -0.31
N PHE A 102 -10.24 6.70 -1.03
CA PHE A 102 -9.00 6.03 -0.66
C PHE A 102 -7.81 6.98 -0.75
N GLU A 103 -7.66 7.74 -1.83
CA GLU A 103 -6.60 8.75 -1.97
C GLU A 103 -6.67 9.79 -0.85
N ALA A 104 -7.86 10.31 -0.55
CA ALA A 104 -8.06 11.26 0.53
C ALA A 104 -7.69 10.65 1.90
N ALA A 105 -8.03 9.37 2.15
CA ALA A 105 -7.66 8.70 3.39
C ALA A 105 -6.13 8.54 3.51
N ILE A 106 -5.46 8.12 2.43
CA ILE A 106 -4.00 7.98 2.38
C ILE A 106 -3.31 9.33 2.55
N GLU A 107 -3.77 10.40 1.89
CA GLU A 107 -3.24 11.75 2.06
C GLU A 107 -3.33 12.20 3.52
N ASN A 108 -4.48 12.01 4.16
CA ASN A 108 -4.70 12.37 5.56
C ASN A 108 -3.75 11.61 6.52
N ILE A 109 -3.51 10.33 6.25
CA ILE A 109 -2.61 9.50 7.08
C ILE A 109 -1.15 9.92 6.84
N LEU A 110 -0.69 9.96 5.59
CA LEU A 110 0.71 10.23 5.24
C LEU A 110 1.14 11.66 5.57
N SER A 111 0.24 12.64 5.43
CA SER A 111 0.53 14.04 5.75
C SER A 111 0.46 14.37 7.24
N SER A 112 -0.05 13.45 8.06
CA SER A 112 -0.29 13.66 9.49
C SER A 112 0.98 14.01 10.28
N SER A 113 0.80 14.78 11.35
CA SER A 113 1.88 15.12 12.28
C SER A 113 2.53 13.88 12.90
N LYS A 114 1.74 12.81 13.13
CA LYS A 114 2.22 11.55 13.68
C LYS A 114 3.17 10.84 12.73
N VAL A 115 2.81 10.71 11.45
CA VAL A 115 3.69 10.12 10.43
C VAL A 115 4.96 10.95 10.25
N ARG A 116 4.85 12.27 10.19
CA ARG A 116 6.03 13.16 10.15
C ARG A 116 6.97 12.95 11.33
N GLN A 117 6.43 12.75 12.54
CA GLN A 117 7.23 12.46 13.73
C GLN A 117 7.95 11.11 13.61
N VAL A 118 7.28 10.07 13.09
CA VAL A 118 7.90 8.76 12.82
C VAL A 118 9.03 8.91 11.81
N LEU A 119 8.78 9.58 10.68
CA LEU A 119 9.79 9.83 9.65
C LEU A 119 11.00 10.59 10.22
N SER A 120 10.77 11.65 10.98
CA SER A 120 11.86 12.39 11.63
C SER A 120 12.66 11.52 12.60
N SER A 121 11.98 10.66 13.37
CA SER A 121 12.64 9.77 14.32
C SER A 121 13.47 8.69 13.61
N LEU A 122 12.98 8.16 12.48
CA LEU A 122 13.71 7.19 11.67
C LEU A 122 14.92 7.84 10.99
N LEU A 123 14.77 9.05 10.43
CA LEU A 123 15.86 9.81 9.84
C LEU A 123 16.96 10.13 10.85
N SER A 124 16.59 10.58 12.06
CA SER A 124 17.55 10.85 13.13
C SER A 124 18.32 9.60 13.57
N GLN A 125 17.71 8.42 13.52
CA GLN A 125 18.38 7.16 13.87
C GLN A 125 19.22 6.60 12.72
N ALA A 126 18.88 6.93 11.47
CA ALA A 126 19.61 6.51 10.29
C ALA A 126 20.87 7.35 10.01
N SER A 127 21.00 8.51 10.69
CA SER A 127 22.11 9.47 10.57
C SER A 127 23.32 9.10 11.42
#